data_AF-A0A349JRE2-F1
#
_entry.id   AF-A0A349JRE2-F1
#
_cell.length_a   1.000
_cell.length_b   1.000
_cell.length_c   1.000
_cell.angle_alpha   90.00
_cell.angle_beta   90.00
_cell.angle_gamma   90.00
#
_symmetry.space_group_name_H-M   'P 1'
#
loop_
_entity.id
_entity.type
_entity.pdbx_description
1 polymer ?
#
loop_
_entity_poly.entity_id
_entity_poly.type
_entity_poly.pdbx_seq_one_letter_code
_entity_poly.pdbx_strand_id
1 'polypeptide(L)'
;REALEQTATDALSLAREQSALQDRMRGATPEELANMRSDEAALLQGARNMADNLSAETAGDQGSNEVAAQVGRAMEAMQEALDALESQRGDAPAPESAAEEAVAALNQAAVMAASAAKAPGEGPQGQSGDQVTEQLQEIAQQQGAVNQRTGQITPMNLGQQARSNQLQEAASGQQRIAEQLGQLADRPPDQAQPLGDLEALAQEAQALAERLAGESLDVETLQRQERLFHRLLDAGRSLEKDEFSDERESTAPGEFERNDVEALSSDDLGGLRFQLPPTEELQRLSPAQRQMVLEYFERLNRAERRAGPRGTIR
;
A
#
# COMPACT_ATOMS: atom_id res chain seq x y z
N ARG A 1 0.94 14.96 7.63
CA ARG A 1 0.85 13.88 6.61
C ARG A 1 1.34 12.58 7.21
N GLU A 2 2.59 12.51 7.66
CA GLU A 2 3.13 11.39 8.46
C GLU A 2 2.19 11.00 9.63
N ALA A 3 1.70 11.99 10.39
CA ALA A 3 0.66 11.83 11.41
C ALA A 3 -0.60 11.06 10.94
N LEU A 4 -1.10 11.37 9.74
CA LEU A 4 -2.33 10.81 9.18
C LEU A 4 -2.08 9.41 8.58
N GLU A 5 -0.91 9.16 8.01
CA GLU A 5 -0.48 7.84 7.54
C GLU A 5 -0.28 6.88 8.71
N GLN A 6 0.35 7.37 9.77
CA GLN A 6 0.51 6.65 11.02
C GLN A 6 -0.86 6.38 11.66
N THR A 7 -1.75 7.39 11.73
CA THR A 7 -3.13 7.21 12.21
C THR A 7 -3.89 6.17 11.38
N ALA A 8 -3.72 6.15 10.06
CA ALA A 8 -4.36 5.15 9.20
C ALA A 8 -3.87 3.73 9.49
N THR A 9 -2.58 3.58 9.73
CA THR A 9 -1.94 2.30 10.06
C THR A 9 -2.36 1.82 11.44
N ASP A 10 -2.33 2.70 12.43
CA ASP A 10 -2.70 2.43 13.81
C ASP A 10 -4.20 2.07 13.92
N ALA A 11 -5.07 2.81 13.24
CA ALA A 11 -6.50 2.51 13.18
C ALA A 11 -6.79 1.14 12.55
N LEU A 12 -6.04 0.75 11.50
CA LEU A 12 -6.17 -0.57 10.87
C LEU A 12 -5.67 -1.69 11.79
N SER A 13 -4.58 -1.47 12.54
CA SER A 13 -4.07 -2.44 13.51
C SER A 13 -5.08 -2.65 14.63
N LEU A 14 -5.58 -1.57 15.23
CA LEU A 14 -6.62 -1.61 16.25
C LEU A 14 -7.90 -2.27 15.73
N ALA A 15 -8.31 -2.02 14.47
CA ALA A 15 -9.49 -2.65 13.89
C ALA A 15 -9.34 -4.17 13.75
N ARG A 16 -8.14 -4.64 13.39
CA ARG A 16 -7.83 -6.08 13.31
C ARG A 16 -7.83 -6.74 14.69
N GLU A 17 -7.22 -6.09 15.67
CA GLU A 17 -7.18 -6.59 17.05
C GLU A 17 -8.57 -6.61 17.69
N GLN A 18 -9.38 -5.56 17.50
CA GLN A 18 -10.78 -5.50 17.93
C GLN A 18 -11.63 -6.56 17.22
N SER A 19 -11.45 -6.77 15.91
CA SER A 19 -12.16 -7.83 15.17
C SER A 19 -11.80 -9.23 15.67
N ALA A 20 -10.53 -9.49 15.99
CA ALA A 20 -10.11 -10.76 16.57
C ALA A 20 -10.67 -10.95 17.99
N LEU A 21 -10.79 -9.88 18.77
CA LEU A 21 -11.43 -9.91 20.08
C LEU A 21 -12.95 -10.13 19.97
N GLN A 22 -13.63 -9.46 19.04
CA GLN A 22 -15.04 -9.67 18.71
C GLN A 22 -15.34 -11.11 18.32
N ASP A 23 -14.52 -11.72 17.47
CA ASP A 23 -14.69 -13.12 17.07
C ASP A 23 -14.49 -14.08 18.26
N ARG A 24 -13.63 -13.73 19.23
CA ARG A 24 -13.51 -14.49 20.47
C ARG A 24 -14.74 -14.32 21.38
N MET A 25 -15.35 -13.13 21.40
CA MET A 25 -16.59 -12.89 22.16
C MET A 25 -17.75 -13.75 21.63
N ARG A 26 -17.77 -14.06 20.33
CA ARG A 26 -18.79 -14.91 19.71
C ARG A 26 -18.73 -16.34 20.25
N GLY A 27 -19.60 -16.64 21.21
CA GLY A 27 -19.71 -17.95 21.84
C GLY A 27 -18.80 -18.15 23.06
N ALA A 28 -18.17 -17.08 23.56
CA ALA A 28 -17.41 -17.12 24.81
C ALA A 28 -18.33 -17.36 26.01
N THR A 29 -17.79 -18.08 26.99
CA THR A 29 -18.40 -18.24 28.31
C THR A 29 -18.28 -16.93 29.12
N PRO A 30 -19.11 -16.72 30.15
CA PRO A 30 -19.02 -15.53 31.00
C PRO A 30 -17.65 -15.33 31.66
N GLU A 31 -16.92 -16.41 31.94
CA GLU A 31 -15.56 -16.36 32.50
C GLU A 31 -14.52 -15.91 31.45
N GLU A 32 -14.67 -16.36 30.21
CA GLU A 32 -13.84 -15.91 29.08
C GLU A 32 -14.10 -14.44 28.73
N LEU A 33 -15.36 -14.00 28.75
CA LEU A 33 -15.73 -12.59 28.58
C LEU A 33 -15.12 -11.69 29.67
N ALA A 34 -15.07 -12.17 30.93
CA ALA A 34 -14.45 -11.41 32.01
C ALA A 34 -12.94 -11.21 31.78
N ASN A 35 -12.25 -12.17 31.16
CA ASN A 35 -10.82 -12.06 30.82
C ASN A 35 -10.58 -11.09 29.65
N MET A 36 -11.53 -11.00 28.72
CA MET A 36 -11.49 -10.10 27.55
C MET A 36 -11.60 -8.61 27.92
N ARG A 37 -12.05 -8.27 29.13
CA ARG A 37 -12.07 -6.89 29.63
C ARG A 37 -10.70 -6.21 29.59
N SER A 38 -9.65 -6.97 29.90
CA SER A 38 -8.29 -6.45 29.90
C SER A 38 -7.79 -6.15 28.48
N ASP A 39 -8.17 -7.00 27.52
CA ASP A 39 -7.89 -6.79 26.09
C ASP A 39 -8.65 -5.56 25.57
N GLU A 40 -9.96 -5.43 25.87
CA GLU A 40 -10.79 -4.29 25.45
C GLU A 40 -10.28 -2.95 26.05
N ALA A 41 -9.87 -2.96 27.32
CA ALA A 41 -9.28 -1.78 27.97
C ALA A 41 -7.94 -1.35 27.34
N ALA A 42 -7.13 -2.32 26.89
CA ALA A 42 -5.89 -2.03 26.18
C ALA A 42 -6.15 -1.40 24.80
N LEU A 43 -7.15 -1.91 24.07
CA LEU A 43 -7.57 -1.36 22.78
C LEU A 43 -8.11 0.06 22.91
N LEU A 44 -8.93 0.32 23.93
CA LEU A 44 -9.43 1.67 24.25
C LEU A 44 -8.28 2.64 24.59
N GLN A 45 -7.26 2.18 25.33
CA GLN A 45 -6.08 2.99 25.60
C GLN A 45 -5.26 3.26 24.33
N GLY A 46 -5.16 2.27 23.43
CA GLY A 46 -4.55 2.44 22.10
C GLY A 46 -5.28 3.50 21.26
N ALA A 47 -6.61 3.44 21.22
CA ALA A 47 -7.43 4.43 20.52
C ALA A 47 -7.28 5.85 21.10
N ARG A 48 -7.16 5.99 22.42
CA ARG A 48 -6.86 7.27 23.09
C ARG A 48 -5.50 7.83 22.68
N ASN A 49 -4.46 7.01 22.73
CA ASN A 49 -3.12 7.43 22.34
C ASN A 49 -3.07 7.88 20.87
N MET A 50 -3.79 7.16 19.99
CA MET A 50 -3.94 7.54 18.59
C MET A 50 -4.66 8.90 18.43
N ALA A 51 -5.75 9.12 19.18
CA ALA A 51 -6.47 10.39 19.17
C ALA A 51 -5.60 11.57 19.67
N ASP A 52 -4.82 11.33 20.74
CA ASP A 52 -3.91 12.32 21.31
C ASP A 52 -2.81 12.70 20.31
N ASN A 53 -2.17 11.71 19.68
CA ASN A 53 -1.16 11.92 18.65
C ASN A 53 -1.72 12.68 17.44
N LEU A 54 -2.90 12.28 16.94
CA LEU A 54 -3.58 13.00 15.87
C LEU A 54 -3.84 14.46 16.26
N SER A 55 -4.38 14.72 17.45
CA SER A 55 -4.68 16.08 17.90
C SER A 55 -3.44 16.97 18.06
N ALA A 56 -2.30 16.39 18.47
CA ALA A 56 -1.06 17.11 18.67
C ALA A 56 -0.39 17.51 17.34
N GLU A 57 -0.54 16.68 16.31
CA GLU A 57 0.19 16.84 15.05
C GLU A 57 -0.64 17.50 13.93
N THR A 58 -1.97 17.55 14.02
CA THR A 58 -2.84 18.09 12.96
C THR A 58 -3.80 19.18 13.43
N ALA A 59 -3.47 19.90 14.50
CA ALA A 59 -4.27 21.00 15.03
C ALA A 59 -4.59 22.08 13.96
N GLY A 60 -5.86 22.15 13.53
CA GLY A 60 -6.36 23.16 12.60
C GLY A 60 -6.73 22.67 11.20
N ASP A 61 -6.49 21.40 10.87
CA ASP A 61 -6.86 20.80 9.57
C ASP A 61 -8.30 20.26 9.58
N GLN A 62 -9.07 20.54 8.53
CA GLN A 62 -10.46 20.08 8.42
C GLN A 62 -10.55 18.56 8.24
N GLY A 63 -9.62 17.95 7.50
CA GLY A 63 -9.57 16.49 7.31
C GLY A 63 -9.28 15.74 8.61
N SER A 64 -8.40 16.30 9.45
CA SER A 64 -8.13 15.78 10.80
C SER A 64 -9.36 15.75 11.71
N ASN A 65 -10.26 16.74 11.62
CA ASN A 65 -11.44 16.81 12.48
C ASN A 65 -12.45 15.67 12.20
N GLU A 66 -12.58 15.28 10.93
CA GLU A 66 -13.47 14.18 10.53
C GLU A 66 -12.92 12.81 10.97
N VAL A 67 -11.60 12.63 10.85
CA VAL A 67 -10.90 11.44 11.38
C VAL A 67 -11.03 11.36 12.90
N ALA A 68 -10.80 12.48 13.61
CA ALA A 68 -10.94 12.53 15.07
C ALA A 68 -12.35 12.20 15.55
N ALA A 69 -13.39 12.62 14.81
CA ALA A 69 -14.78 12.28 15.12
C ALA A 69 -15.08 10.78 14.96
N GLN A 70 -14.44 10.10 14.00
CA GLN A 70 -14.56 8.64 13.86
C GLN A 70 -13.82 7.90 14.96
N VAL A 71 -12.62 8.35 15.32
CA VAL A 71 -11.86 7.77 16.44
C VAL A 71 -12.64 7.94 17.75
N GLY A 72 -13.29 9.09 17.97
CA GLY A 72 -14.17 9.31 19.11
C GLY A 72 -15.35 8.33 19.18
N ARG A 73 -16.00 8.05 18.04
CA ARG A 73 -17.06 7.02 17.98
C ARG A 73 -16.54 5.62 18.26
N ALA A 74 -15.34 5.29 17.77
CA ALA A 74 -14.72 4.00 18.07
C ALA A 74 -14.45 3.86 19.58
N MET A 75 -13.98 4.93 20.24
CA MET A 75 -13.74 4.94 21.68
C MET A 75 -15.03 4.82 22.50
N GLU A 76 -16.12 5.44 22.06
CA GLU A 76 -17.45 5.32 22.69
C GLU A 76 -17.95 3.88 22.59
N ALA A 77 -17.88 3.28 21.40
CA ALA A 77 -18.27 1.89 21.19
C ALA A 77 -17.40 0.88 21.98
N MET A 78 -16.08 1.10 22.09
CA MET A 78 -15.20 0.27 22.95
C MET A 78 -15.52 0.45 24.44
N GLN A 79 -15.90 1.65 24.88
CA GLN A 79 -16.32 1.88 26.25
C GLN A 79 -17.65 1.16 26.54
N GLU A 80 -18.60 1.16 25.60
CA GLU A 80 -19.84 0.39 25.71
C GLU A 80 -19.58 -1.12 25.73
N ALA A 81 -18.64 -1.61 24.92
CA ALA A 81 -18.21 -3.01 24.95
C ALA A 81 -17.60 -3.37 26.31
N LEU A 82 -16.73 -2.51 26.85
CA LEU A 82 -16.11 -2.70 28.16
C LEU A 82 -17.16 -2.70 29.28
N ASP A 83 -18.13 -1.79 29.25
CA ASP A 83 -19.23 -1.70 30.22
C ASP A 83 -20.15 -2.93 30.12
N ALA A 84 -20.38 -3.46 28.92
CA ALA A 84 -21.12 -4.69 28.70
C ALA A 84 -20.39 -5.93 29.25
N LEU A 85 -19.06 -5.98 29.10
CA LEU A 85 -18.23 -7.03 29.71
C LEU A 85 -18.14 -6.90 31.25
N GLU A 86 -18.31 -5.69 31.80
CA GLU A 86 -18.37 -5.43 33.24
C GLU A 86 -19.74 -5.74 33.85
N SER A 87 -20.80 -5.64 33.06
CA SER A 87 -22.16 -5.83 33.52
C SER A 87 -22.47 -7.31 33.78
N GLN A 88 -22.31 -7.70 35.04
CA GLN A 88 -22.60 -9.05 35.51
C GLN A 88 -24.11 -9.37 35.57
N ARG A 89 -24.99 -8.40 35.26
CA ARG A 89 -26.45 -8.51 35.43
C ARG A 89 -27.23 -8.87 34.17
N GLY A 90 -26.60 -8.97 32.99
CA GLY A 90 -27.27 -9.43 31.77
C GLY A 90 -28.29 -8.46 31.17
N ASP A 91 -28.41 -7.24 31.72
CA ASP A 91 -29.25 -6.15 31.18
C ASP A 91 -28.51 -5.27 30.15
N ALA A 92 -27.18 -5.46 29.99
CA ALA A 92 -26.40 -4.71 29.03
C ALA A 92 -26.58 -5.28 27.61
N PRO A 93 -26.53 -4.43 26.57
CA PRO A 93 -26.40 -4.89 25.19
C PRO A 93 -25.19 -5.82 25.05
N ALA A 94 -25.26 -6.74 24.10
CA ALA A 94 -24.25 -7.77 23.96
C ALA A 94 -22.90 -7.12 23.57
N PRO A 95 -21.78 -7.48 24.25
CA PRO A 95 -20.49 -6.84 24.01
C PRO A 95 -20.03 -6.97 22.55
N GLU A 96 -20.47 -8.01 21.84
CA GLU A 96 -20.14 -8.19 20.42
C GLU A 96 -20.69 -7.09 19.49
N SER A 97 -21.84 -6.48 19.82
CA SER A 97 -22.43 -5.45 18.95
C SER A 97 -21.69 -4.13 19.07
N ALA A 98 -21.29 -3.76 20.29
CA ALA A 98 -20.47 -2.59 20.55
C ALA A 98 -19.06 -2.77 19.95
N ALA A 99 -18.49 -3.97 20.06
CA ALA A 99 -17.23 -4.31 19.39
C ALA A 99 -17.33 -4.23 17.85
N GLU A 100 -18.47 -4.61 17.25
CA GLU A 100 -18.70 -4.47 15.80
C GLU A 100 -18.69 -3.00 15.36
N GLU A 101 -19.36 -2.14 16.12
CA GLU A 101 -19.41 -0.70 15.86
C GLU A 101 -18.03 -0.05 16.00
N ALA A 102 -17.24 -0.48 16.99
CA ALA A 102 -15.85 -0.05 17.15
C ALA A 102 -14.99 -0.42 15.92
N VAL A 103 -15.11 -1.65 15.41
CA VAL A 103 -14.40 -2.09 14.18
C VAL A 103 -14.81 -1.26 12.97
N ALA A 104 -16.11 -0.98 12.82
CA ALA A 104 -16.61 -0.17 11.71
C ALA A 104 -16.08 1.27 11.77
N ALA A 105 -16.11 1.89 12.94
CA ALA A 105 -15.61 3.25 13.17
C ALA A 105 -14.08 3.34 12.95
N LEU A 106 -13.30 2.36 13.42
CA LEU A 106 -11.85 2.31 13.20
C LEU A 106 -11.49 2.12 11.72
N ASN A 107 -12.19 1.23 11.00
CA ASN A 107 -11.96 1.06 9.56
C ASN A 107 -12.32 2.33 8.79
N GLN A 108 -13.40 3.02 9.19
CA GLN A 108 -13.77 4.28 8.57
C GLN A 108 -12.76 5.40 8.89
N ALA A 109 -12.24 5.46 10.11
CA ALA A 109 -11.14 6.34 10.48
C ALA A 109 -9.88 6.06 9.67
N ALA A 110 -9.53 4.77 9.47
CA ALA A 110 -8.37 4.37 8.67
C ALA A 110 -8.49 4.80 7.19
N VAL A 111 -9.67 4.61 6.59
CA VAL A 111 -9.93 5.06 5.21
C VAL A 111 -9.88 6.58 5.10
N MET A 112 -10.51 7.30 6.05
CA MET A 112 -10.50 8.76 6.07
C MET A 112 -9.09 9.30 6.28
N ALA A 113 -8.33 8.74 7.22
CA ALA A 113 -6.94 9.12 7.48
C ALA A 113 -6.03 8.82 6.30
N ALA A 114 -6.19 7.66 5.65
CA ALA A 114 -5.46 7.34 4.42
C ALA A 114 -5.83 8.26 3.26
N SER A 115 -7.11 8.63 3.14
CA SER A 115 -7.55 9.59 2.12
C SER A 115 -7.11 11.01 2.42
N ALA A 116 -7.03 11.42 3.68
CA ALA A 116 -6.55 12.73 4.11
C ALA A 116 -5.02 12.83 4.06
N ALA A 117 -4.32 11.73 4.29
CA ALA A 117 -2.89 11.59 4.04
C ALA A 117 -2.55 11.71 2.55
N LYS A 118 -3.40 11.12 1.70
CA LYS A 118 -3.32 11.20 0.24
C LYS A 118 -3.93 12.48 -0.34
N ALA A 119 -4.77 13.17 0.43
CA ALA A 119 -5.35 14.43 0.01
C ALA A 119 -4.20 15.45 -0.08
N PRO A 120 -4.11 16.21 -1.18
CA PRO A 120 -3.01 17.12 -1.39
C PRO A 120 -3.12 18.27 -0.38
N GLY A 121 -2.45 18.11 0.76
CA GLY A 121 -2.45 19.12 1.82
C GLY A 121 -1.98 20.47 1.29
N GLU A 122 -2.62 21.54 1.76
CA GLU A 122 -2.19 22.93 1.60
C GLU A 122 -0.82 23.15 2.28
N GLY A 123 0.22 22.67 1.62
CA GLY A 123 1.61 23.08 1.81
C GLY A 123 2.16 23.48 0.44
N PRO A 124 3.12 24.42 0.34
CA PRO A 124 3.49 25.09 -0.92
C PRO A 124 4.22 24.21 -1.97
N GLN A 125 4.10 22.88 -1.91
CA GLN A 125 5.10 21.98 -2.46
C GLN A 125 4.58 20.65 -3.05
N GLY A 126 3.27 20.48 -3.26
CA GLY A 126 2.78 19.21 -3.84
C GLY A 126 1.43 19.21 -4.55
N GLN A 127 0.78 20.36 -4.73
CA GLN A 127 -0.56 20.45 -5.34
C GLN A 127 -0.51 20.78 -6.85
N SER A 128 0.68 20.97 -7.42
CA SER A 128 0.86 21.38 -8.82
C SER A 128 1.03 20.21 -9.79
N GLY A 129 1.42 19.01 -9.30
CA GLY A 129 1.63 17.82 -10.14
C GLY A 129 0.32 17.29 -10.71
N ASP A 130 -0.62 16.89 -9.85
CA ASP A 130 -1.94 16.38 -10.22
C ASP A 130 -2.70 17.30 -11.17
N GLN A 131 -2.73 18.60 -10.88
CA GLN A 131 -3.44 19.59 -11.71
C GLN A 131 -2.81 19.73 -13.10
N VAL A 132 -1.48 19.66 -13.20
CA VAL A 132 -0.78 19.70 -14.49
C VAL A 132 -1.00 18.38 -15.24
N THR A 133 -1.00 17.24 -14.55
CA THR A 133 -1.30 15.93 -15.13
C THR A 133 -2.72 15.87 -15.69
N GLU A 134 -3.72 16.33 -14.93
CA GLU A 134 -5.12 16.45 -15.38
C GLU A 134 -5.23 17.38 -16.60
N GLN A 135 -4.60 18.56 -16.55
CA GLN A 135 -4.58 19.50 -17.68
C GLN A 135 -3.92 18.89 -18.92
N LEU A 136 -2.85 18.10 -18.77
CA LEU A 136 -2.20 17.41 -19.89
C LEU A 136 -3.06 16.29 -20.46
N GLN A 137 -3.80 15.55 -19.61
CA GLN A 137 -4.76 14.56 -20.08
C GLN A 137 -5.88 15.20 -20.90
N GLU A 138 -6.39 16.36 -20.47
CA GLU A 138 -7.38 17.13 -21.24
C GLU A 138 -6.81 17.59 -22.59
N ILE A 139 -5.58 18.10 -22.62
CA ILE A 139 -4.91 18.51 -23.86
C ILE A 139 -4.71 17.31 -24.79
N ALA A 140 -4.32 16.16 -24.27
CA ALA A 140 -4.18 14.93 -25.06
C ALA A 140 -5.52 14.52 -25.68
N GLN A 141 -6.63 14.58 -24.93
CA GLN A 141 -7.97 14.31 -25.47
C GLN A 141 -8.34 15.28 -26.60
N GLN A 142 -8.03 16.57 -26.44
CA GLN A 142 -8.24 17.57 -27.49
C GLN A 142 -7.41 17.27 -28.74
N GLN A 143 -6.14 16.87 -28.57
CA GLN A 143 -5.27 16.47 -29.68
C GLN A 143 -5.84 15.24 -30.40
N GLY A 144 -6.31 14.23 -29.67
CA GLY A 144 -6.97 13.06 -30.26
C GLY A 144 -8.21 13.44 -31.10
N ALA A 145 -9.00 14.40 -30.65
CA ALA A 145 -10.14 14.91 -31.41
C ALA A 145 -9.72 15.67 -32.69
N VAL A 146 -8.59 16.39 -32.67
CA VAL A 146 -8.01 17.00 -33.88
C VAL A 146 -7.54 15.92 -34.85
N ASN A 147 -6.81 14.91 -34.38
CA ASN A 147 -6.32 13.78 -35.18
C ASN A 147 -7.48 13.03 -35.85
N GLN A 148 -8.57 12.80 -35.10
CA GLN A 148 -9.76 12.14 -35.63
C GLN A 148 -10.42 12.95 -36.75
N ARG A 149 -10.50 14.29 -36.62
CA ARG A 149 -11.05 15.15 -37.67
C ARG A 149 -10.17 15.16 -38.91
N THR A 150 -8.86 15.39 -38.75
CA THR A 150 -7.91 15.45 -39.87
C THR A 150 -7.82 14.10 -40.59
N GLY A 151 -7.86 12.99 -39.86
CA GLY A 151 -7.91 11.64 -40.41
C GLY A 151 -9.19 11.33 -41.22
N GLN A 152 -10.31 12.01 -40.95
CA GLN A 152 -11.55 11.87 -41.73
C GLN A 152 -11.56 12.70 -43.01
N ILE A 153 -10.74 13.76 -43.10
CA ILE A 153 -10.65 14.62 -44.28
C ILE A 153 -9.95 13.90 -45.44
N THR A 154 -8.89 13.15 -45.16
CA THR A 154 -8.08 12.46 -46.19
C THR A 154 -8.86 11.42 -47.03
N PRO A 155 -9.69 10.53 -46.45
CA PRO A 155 -10.42 9.52 -47.23
C PRO A 155 -11.70 10.05 -47.90
N MET A 156 -12.18 11.25 -47.53
CA MET A 156 -13.42 11.80 -48.08
C MET A 156 -13.16 12.70 -49.30
N ASN A 157 -13.88 12.47 -50.40
CA ASN A 157 -14.00 13.43 -51.50
C ASN A 157 -14.93 14.59 -51.09
N LEU A 158 -14.52 15.39 -50.11
CA LEU A 158 -15.22 16.61 -49.74
C LEU A 158 -15.06 17.66 -50.86
N GLY A 159 -16.10 18.48 -51.06
CA GLY A 159 -15.96 19.71 -51.84
C GLY A 159 -14.90 20.63 -51.22
N GLN A 160 -14.17 21.37 -52.07
CA GLN A 160 -13.01 22.16 -51.65
C GLN A 160 -13.30 23.15 -50.50
N GLN A 161 -14.48 23.77 -50.51
CA GLN A 161 -14.93 24.67 -49.44
C GLN A 161 -15.17 23.94 -48.11
N ALA A 162 -15.77 22.75 -48.15
CA ALA A 162 -16.00 21.96 -46.94
C ALA A 162 -14.66 21.46 -46.35
N ARG A 163 -13.72 21.07 -47.19
CA ARG A 163 -12.36 20.70 -46.78
C ARG A 163 -11.64 21.87 -46.10
N SER A 164 -11.67 23.06 -46.71
CA SER A 164 -11.05 24.27 -46.16
C SER A 164 -11.59 24.61 -44.77
N ASN A 165 -12.92 24.62 -44.61
CA ASN A 165 -13.56 24.87 -43.31
C ASN A 165 -13.12 23.86 -42.24
N GLN A 166 -13.09 22.57 -42.56
CA GLN A 166 -12.66 21.52 -41.63
C GLN A 166 -11.18 21.65 -41.24
N LEU A 167 -10.32 22.06 -42.18
CA LEU A 167 -8.90 22.32 -41.90
C LEU A 167 -8.70 23.55 -41.02
N GLN A 168 -9.48 24.62 -41.21
CA GLN A 168 -9.46 25.80 -40.35
C GLN A 168 -9.91 25.49 -38.92
N GLU A 169 -10.96 24.66 -38.76
CA GLU A 169 -11.40 24.19 -37.44
C GLU A 169 -10.32 23.34 -36.76
N ALA A 170 -9.64 22.46 -37.51
CA ALA A 170 -8.53 21.66 -37.00
C ALA A 170 -7.34 22.55 -36.60
N ALA A 171 -6.98 23.55 -37.43
CA ALA A 171 -5.94 24.52 -37.15
C ALA A 171 -6.24 25.30 -35.86
N SER A 172 -7.48 25.79 -35.70
CA SER A 172 -7.91 26.50 -34.49
C SER A 172 -7.84 25.61 -33.24
N GLY A 173 -8.18 24.32 -33.37
CA GLY A 173 -8.01 23.35 -32.30
C GLY A 173 -6.55 23.19 -31.90
N GLN A 174 -5.66 23.11 -32.89
CA GLN A 174 -4.23 22.96 -32.69
C GLN A 174 -3.59 24.22 -32.08
N GLN A 175 -4.07 25.43 -32.42
CA GLN A 175 -3.63 26.68 -31.76
C GLN A 175 -3.98 26.69 -30.28
N ARG A 176 -5.21 26.30 -29.91
CA ARG A 176 -5.61 26.22 -28.50
C ARG A 176 -4.74 25.26 -27.70
N ILE A 177 -4.39 24.11 -28.29
CA ILE A 177 -3.47 23.14 -27.68
C ILE A 177 -2.09 23.79 -27.46
N ALA A 178 -1.56 24.52 -28.44
CA ALA A 178 -0.29 25.22 -28.31
C ALA A 178 -0.31 26.28 -27.20
N GLU A 179 -1.38 27.07 -27.12
CA GLU A 179 -1.57 28.09 -26.07
C GLU A 179 -1.66 27.47 -24.67
N GLN A 180 -2.42 26.38 -24.52
CA GLN A 180 -2.56 25.66 -23.25
C GLN A 180 -1.21 25.07 -22.79
N LEU A 181 -0.46 24.45 -23.71
CA LEU A 181 0.87 23.92 -23.40
C LEU A 181 1.88 25.02 -23.06
N GLY A 182 1.82 26.16 -23.75
CA GLY A 182 2.66 27.33 -23.45
C GLY A 182 2.37 27.89 -22.06
N GLN A 183 1.10 28.02 -21.68
CA GLN A 183 0.69 28.46 -20.33
C GLN A 183 1.17 27.50 -19.23
N LEU A 184 1.18 26.18 -19.52
CA LEU A 184 1.74 25.19 -18.60
C LEU A 184 3.27 25.31 -18.48
N ALA A 185 3.97 25.59 -19.60
CA ALA A 185 5.42 25.73 -19.64
C ALA A 185 5.92 27.03 -18.97
N ASP A 186 5.13 28.12 -19.02
CA ASP A 186 5.49 29.43 -18.45
C ASP A 186 5.30 29.52 -16.92
N ARG A 187 4.81 28.47 -16.25
CA ARG A 187 4.65 28.45 -14.78
C ARG A 187 6.03 28.45 -14.08
N PRO A 188 6.23 29.23 -13.00
CA PRO A 188 7.54 29.42 -12.37
C PRO A 188 8.17 28.10 -11.88
N PRO A 189 9.47 27.89 -12.10
CA PRO A 189 10.18 26.63 -11.92
C PRO A 189 10.60 26.36 -10.46
N ASP A 190 9.80 26.75 -9.47
CA ASP A 190 10.21 26.66 -8.05
C ASP A 190 10.34 25.22 -7.51
N GLN A 191 10.17 24.18 -8.34
CA GLN A 191 10.35 22.77 -7.96
C GLN A 191 10.35 21.74 -9.10
N ALA A 192 10.43 22.13 -10.36
CA ALA A 192 10.20 21.18 -11.44
C ALA A 192 11.50 20.58 -11.97
N GLN A 193 11.59 19.25 -11.86
CA GLN A 193 12.20 18.37 -12.87
C GLN A 193 11.91 18.90 -14.29
N PRO A 194 12.78 18.65 -15.28
CA PRO A 194 12.88 19.46 -16.49
C PRO A 194 11.56 19.49 -17.29
N LEU A 195 10.80 20.57 -17.16
CA LEU A 195 9.62 20.94 -17.96
C LEU A 195 9.94 21.19 -19.45
N GLY A 196 11.17 20.91 -19.89
CA GLY A 196 11.66 21.17 -21.25
C GLY A 196 10.88 20.42 -22.34
N ASP A 197 10.13 19.37 -21.98
CA ASP A 197 9.24 18.70 -22.93
C ASP A 197 7.98 19.52 -23.25
N LEU A 198 7.43 20.31 -22.32
CA LEU A 198 6.16 21.03 -22.55
C LEU A 198 6.29 22.18 -23.55
N GLU A 199 7.38 22.95 -23.46
CA GLU A 199 7.64 24.04 -24.43
C GLU A 199 7.85 23.47 -25.84
N ALA A 200 8.56 22.34 -25.96
CA ALA A 200 8.75 21.67 -27.24
C ALA A 200 7.43 21.12 -27.81
N LEU A 201 6.53 20.63 -26.96
CA LEU A 201 5.18 20.19 -27.38
C LEU A 201 4.32 21.38 -27.83
N ALA A 202 4.41 22.52 -27.15
CA ALA A 202 3.72 23.75 -27.53
C ALA A 202 4.17 24.25 -28.92
N GLN A 203 5.48 24.28 -29.16
CA GLN A 203 6.05 24.67 -30.45
C GLN A 203 5.65 23.72 -31.58
N GLU A 204 5.64 22.40 -31.32
CA GLU A 204 5.19 21.40 -32.30
C GLU A 204 3.71 21.58 -32.63
N ALA A 205 2.86 21.82 -31.63
CA ALA A 205 1.45 22.13 -31.82
C ALA A 205 1.27 23.39 -32.67
N GLN A 206 2.00 24.47 -32.39
CA GLN A 206 1.92 25.70 -33.17
C GLN A 206 2.32 25.48 -34.64
N ALA A 207 3.41 24.74 -34.89
CA ALA A 207 3.85 24.43 -36.25
C ALA A 207 2.82 23.59 -37.03
N LEU A 208 2.11 22.67 -36.35
CA LEU A 208 1.02 21.90 -36.93
C LEU A 208 -0.20 22.78 -37.25
N ALA A 209 -0.51 23.75 -36.39
CA ALA A 209 -1.60 24.69 -36.62
C ALA A 209 -1.37 25.53 -37.89
N GLU A 210 -0.15 26.03 -38.08
CA GLU A 210 0.22 26.80 -39.28
C GLU A 210 0.10 25.98 -40.57
N ARG A 211 0.50 24.71 -40.53
CA ARG A 211 0.33 23.80 -41.69
C ARG A 211 -1.13 23.57 -42.02
N LEU A 212 -1.96 23.31 -41.01
CA LEU A 212 -3.40 23.11 -41.19
C LEU A 212 -4.10 24.37 -41.72
N ALA A 213 -3.71 25.55 -41.21
CA ALA A 213 -4.22 26.83 -41.69
C ALA A 213 -3.79 27.12 -43.14
N GLY A 214 -2.59 26.70 -43.53
CA GLY A 214 -2.10 26.71 -44.91
C GLY A 214 -2.63 25.56 -45.78
N GLU A 215 -3.71 24.89 -45.35
CA GLU A 215 -4.37 23.76 -46.02
C GLU A 215 -3.44 22.57 -46.33
N SER A 216 -2.30 22.48 -45.65
CA SER A 216 -1.26 21.48 -45.86
C SER A 216 -1.51 20.26 -44.97
N LEU A 217 -2.38 19.37 -45.44
CA LEU A 217 -2.65 18.08 -44.80
C LEU A 217 -2.07 16.93 -45.63
N ASP A 218 -0.80 16.62 -45.38
CA ASP A 218 -0.07 15.48 -45.94
C ASP A 218 0.16 14.39 -44.89
N VAL A 219 0.70 13.24 -45.35
CA VAL A 219 0.98 12.08 -44.49
C VAL A 219 1.93 12.44 -43.35
N GLU A 220 2.90 13.32 -43.62
CA GLU A 220 3.84 13.81 -42.60
C GLU A 220 3.11 14.59 -41.49
N THR A 221 2.18 15.49 -41.85
CA THR A 221 1.39 16.25 -40.88
C THR A 221 0.56 15.34 -39.97
N LEU A 222 -0.06 14.29 -40.55
CA LEU A 222 -0.81 13.29 -39.77
C LEU A 222 0.08 12.50 -38.81
N GLN A 223 1.27 12.07 -39.27
CA GLN A 223 2.23 11.36 -38.42
C GLN A 223 2.77 12.24 -37.28
N ARG A 224 2.97 13.53 -37.54
CA ARG A 224 3.38 14.50 -36.53
C ARG A 224 2.28 14.72 -35.47
N GLN A 225 1.03 14.86 -35.90
CA GLN A 225 -0.13 14.91 -35.00
C GLN A 225 -0.24 13.67 -34.09
N GLU A 226 0.01 12.48 -34.62
CA GLU A 226 -0.01 11.25 -33.82
C GLU A 226 1.16 11.16 -32.84
N ARG A 227 2.37 11.55 -33.26
CA ARG A 227 3.53 11.63 -32.38
C ARG A 227 3.32 12.63 -31.25
N LEU A 228 2.74 13.80 -31.54
CA LEU A 228 2.39 14.80 -30.55
C LEU A 228 1.40 14.23 -29.51
N PHE A 229 0.36 13.54 -29.97
CA PHE A 229 -0.62 12.88 -29.10
C PHE A 229 0.03 11.86 -28.14
N HIS A 230 0.90 10.98 -28.65
CA HIS A 230 1.59 10.01 -27.79
C HIS A 230 2.50 10.67 -26.78
N ARG A 231 3.27 11.70 -27.18
CA ARG A 231 4.13 12.43 -26.25
C ARG A 231 3.34 13.15 -25.16
N LEU A 232 2.15 13.66 -25.46
CA LEU A 232 1.26 14.24 -24.45
C LEU A 232 0.80 13.21 -23.42
N LEU A 233 0.43 12.00 -23.87
CA LEU A 233 0.06 10.90 -22.97
C LEU A 233 1.23 10.42 -22.12
N ASP A 234 2.42 10.32 -22.72
CA ASP A 234 3.62 9.88 -22.02
C ASP A 234 4.10 10.95 -21.02
N ALA A 235 3.97 12.23 -21.34
CA ALA A 235 4.25 13.33 -20.42
C ALA A 235 3.32 13.28 -19.19
N GLY A 236 2.02 13.04 -19.39
CA GLY A 236 1.08 12.85 -18.29
C GLY A 236 1.44 11.65 -17.40
N ARG A 237 1.83 10.51 -17.98
CA ARG A 237 2.25 9.32 -17.21
C ARG A 237 3.60 9.47 -16.52
N SER A 238 4.52 10.25 -17.08
CA SER A 238 5.82 10.51 -16.45
C SER A 238 5.62 11.31 -15.16
N LEU A 239 4.76 12.33 -15.21
CA LEU A 239 4.41 13.11 -14.02
C LEU A 239 3.74 12.26 -12.93
N GLU A 240 2.83 11.35 -13.31
CA GLU A 240 2.21 10.40 -12.38
C GLU A 240 3.22 9.40 -11.77
N LYS A 241 4.25 9.01 -12.53
CA LYS A 241 5.28 8.09 -12.04
C LYS A 241 6.31 8.76 -11.14
N ASP A 242 6.64 10.02 -11.40
CA ASP A 242 7.59 10.78 -10.56
C ASP A 242 7.05 10.99 -9.13
N GLU A 243 5.75 10.80 -8.88
CA GLU A 243 5.16 10.75 -7.53
C GLU A 243 5.58 9.52 -6.72
N PHE A 244 6.01 8.45 -7.40
CA PHE A 244 6.54 7.25 -6.77
C PHE A 244 8.06 7.24 -6.92
N SER A 245 8.77 7.40 -5.79
CA SER A 245 10.22 7.23 -5.81
C SER A 245 10.58 5.79 -6.19
N ASP A 246 11.39 5.63 -7.26
CA ASP A 246 12.04 4.37 -7.63
C ASP A 246 13.19 4.01 -6.65
N GLU A 247 13.50 4.88 -5.68
CA GLU A 247 14.53 4.63 -4.70
C GLU A 247 14.07 3.56 -3.71
N ARG A 248 14.86 2.49 -3.65
CA ARG A 248 14.67 1.42 -2.67
C ARG A 248 14.91 1.99 -1.27
N GLU A 249 13.83 2.32 -0.55
CA GLU A 249 13.91 2.55 0.88
C GLU A 249 14.30 1.23 1.57
N SER A 250 15.41 1.25 2.30
CA SER A 250 15.79 0.15 3.18
C SER A 250 15.96 0.68 4.58
N THR A 251 15.06 0.28 5.47
CA THR A 251 15.21 0.50 6.90
C THR A 251 16.26 -0.48 7.44
N ALA A 252 17.29 0.04 8.10
CA ALA A 252 18.18 -0.82 8.87
C ALA A 252 17.36 -1.50 9.98
N PRO A 253 17.45 -2.82 10.16
CA PRO A 253 16.78 -3.47 11.29
C PRO A 253 17.27 -2.81 12.58
N GLY A 254 16.33 -2.44 13.46
CA GLY A 254 16.65 -1.86 14.77
C GLY A 254 17.50 -2.80 15.64
N GLU A 255 17.98 -2.34 16.79
CA GLU A 255 18.66 -3.22 17.74
C GLU A 255 17.72 -4.37 18.15
N PHE A 256 18.07 -5.58 17.74
CA PHE A 256 17.42 -6.80 18.19
C PHE A 256 18.41 -7.62 19.01
N GLU A 257 17.98 -8.08 20.18
CA GLU A 257 18.77 -9.02 20.97
C GLU A 257 18.87 -10.34 20.19
N ARG A 258 20.09 -10.74 19.83
CA ARG A 258 20.32 -12.11 19.37
C ARG A 258 20.23 -13.01 20.59
N ASN A 259 19.26 -13.92 20.57
CA ASN A 259 19.26 -15.04 21.52
C ASN A 259 20.60 -15.78 21.41
N ASP A 260 21.21 -16.07 22.55
CA ASP A 260 22.39 -16.94 22.62
C ASP A 260 22.05 -18.29 21.99
N VAL A 261 22.75 -18.63 20.91
CA VAL A 261 22.58 -19.93 20.25
C VAL A 261 23.25 -20.96 21.15
N GLU A 262 22.44 -21.79 21.81
CA GLU A 262 22.94 -22.88 22.64
C GLU A 262 23.77 -23.85 21.77
N ALA A 263 24.96 -24.21 22.24
CA ALA A 263 25.83 -25.10 21.49
C ALA A 263 25.16 -26.48 21.37
N LEU A 264 25.05 -26.99 20.13
CA LEU A 264 24.48 -28.30 19.87
C LEU A 264 25.24 -29.38 20.64
N SER A 265 24.52 -30.22 21.37
CA SER A 265 25.09 -31.36 22.08
C SER A 265 25.53 -32.46 21.11
N SER A 266 26.35 -33.39 21.57
CA SER A 266 26.71 -34.59 20.80
C SER A 266 25.50 -35.44 20.40
N ASP A 267 24.41 -35.36 21.15
CA ASP A 267 23.14 -36.02 20.82
C ASP A 267 22.44 -35.32 19.64
N ASP A 268 22.49 -33.98 19.59
CA ASP A 268 21.95 -33.18 18.47
C ASP A 268 22.73 -33.38 17.16
N LEU A 269 24.03 -33.68 17.27
CA LEU A 269 24.91 -34.00 16.14
C LEU A 269 24.84 -35.48 15.71
N GLY A 270 23.91 -36.27 16.27
CA GLY A 270 23.68 -37.66 15.87
C GLY A 270 24.70 -38.66 16.43
N GLY A 271 25.39 -38.33 17.51
CA GLY A 271 26.27 -39.25 18.24
C GLY A 271 25.53 -40.49 18.75
N LEU A 272 26.22 -41.63 18.79
CA LEU A 272 25.69 -42.84 19.42
C LEU A 272 25.78 -42.67 20.95
N ARG A 273 24.63 -42.57 21.62
CA ARG A 273 24.55 -42.51 23.09
C ARG A 273 25.15 -43.75 23.76
N PHE A 274 24.93 -44.91 23.16
CA PHE A 274 25.56 -46.17 23.55
C PHE A 274 26.59 -46.59 22.51
N GLN A 275 27.86 -46.57 22.90
CA GLN A 275 28.98 -46.98 22.04
C GLN A 275 28.93 -48.48 21.76
N LEU A 276 29.35 -48.87 20.55
CA LEU A 276 29.48 -50.28 20.21
C LEU A 276 30.63 -50.90 21.01
N PRO A 277 30.52 -52.18 21.41
CA PRO A 277 31.64 -52.91 22.00
C PRO A 277 32.86 -52.90 21.08
N PRO A 278 34.09 -52.86 21.62
CA PRO A 278 35.31 -52.85 20.83
C PRO A 278 35.43 -54.13 19.99
N THR A 279 36.10 -54.02 18.84
CA THR A 279 36.22 -55.12 17.88
C THR A 279 36.85 -56.37 18.49
N GLU A 280 37.74 -56.22 19.46
CA GLU A 280 38.39 -57.33 20.18
C GLU A 280 37.40 -58.20 20.96
N GLU A 281 36.38 -57.60 21.57
CA GLU A 281 35.33 -58.32 22.30
C GLU A 281 34.35 -58.99 21.32
N LEU A 282 34.01 -58.31 20.23
CA LEU A 282 33.16 -58.85 19.17
C LEU A 282 33.80 -60.04 18.44
N GLN A 283 35.14 -60.08 18.35
CA GLN A 283 35.88 -61.18 17.74
C GLN A 283 35.89 -62.46 18.59
N ARG A 284 35.73 -62.35 19.92
CA ARG A 284 35.60 -63.49 20.83
C ARG A 284 34.24 -64.18 20.76
N LEU A 285 33.25 -63.53 20.14
CA LEU A 285 31.91 -64.05 19.93
C LEU A 285 31.80 -64.81 18.60
N SER A 286 30.93 -65.81 18.57
CA SER A 286 30.57 -66.47 17.30
C SER A 286 29.91 -65.45 16.34
N PRO A 287 29.97 -65.68 15.01
CA PRO A 287 29.40 -64.74 14.03
C PRO A 287 27.91 -64.41 14.28
N ALA A 288 27.11 -65.41 14.69
CA ALA A 288 25.70 -65.22 15.01
C ALA A 288 25.51 -64.36 16.28
N GLN A 289 26.30 -64.59 17.33
CA GLN A 289 26.24 -63.80 18.56
C GLN A 289 26.70 -62.36 18.33
N ARG A 290 27.72 -62.15 17.48
CA ARG A 290 28.17 -60.81 17.09
C ARG A 290 27.06 -60.01 16.42
N GLN A 291 26.33 -60.61 15.49
CA GLN A 291 25.20 -59.96 14.83
C GLN A 291 24.11 -59.58 15.83
N MET A 292 23.76 -60.47 16.77
CA MET A 292 22.77 -60.16 17.80
C MET A 292 23.18 -58.98 18.69
N VAL A 293 24.46 -58.90 19.08
CA VAL A 293 24.98 -57.77 19.89
C VAL A 293 24.90 -56.46 19.11
N LEU A 294 25.29 -56.45 17.83
CA LEU A 294 25.21 -55.25 17.00
C LEU A 294 23.76 -54.78 16.80
N GLU A 295 22.84 -55.69 16.49
CA GLU A 295 21.42 -55.38 16.35
C GLU A 295 20.81 -54.86 17.66
N TYR A 296 21.25 -55.38 18.80
CA TYR A 296 20.81 -54.92 20.12
C TYR A 296 21.22 -53.46 20.36
N PHE A 297 22.49 -53.11 20.16
CA PHE A 297 22.98 -51.74 20.34
C PHE A 297 22.38 -50.77 19.30
N GLU A 298 22.12 -51.22 18.08
CA GLU A 298 21.42 -50.41 17.07
C GLU A 298 19.98 -50.11 17.50
N ARG A 299 19.23 -51.13 17.95
CA ARG A 299 17.86 -50.95 18.45
C ARG A 299 17.82 -50.05 19.68
N LEU A 300 18.79 -50.18 20.59
CA LEU A 300 18.89 -49.38 21.79
C LEU A 300 19.13 -47.89 21.47
N ASN A 301 20.09 -47.59 20.59
CA ASN A 301 20.35 -46.23 20.13
C ASN A 301 19.18 -45.64 19.33
N ARG A 302 18.43 -46.48 18.58
CA ARG A 302 17.23 -46.05 17.84
C ARG A 302 16.04 -45.77 18.76
N ALA A 303 15.88 -46.54 19.83
CA ALA A 303 14.84 -46.33 20.82
C ALA A 303 15.05 -45.01 21.58
N GLU A 304 16.28 -44.69 21.95
CA GLU A 304 16.65 -43.41 22.58
C GLU A 304 16.38 -42.21 21.67
N ARG A 305 16.80 -42.26 20.40
CA ARG A 305 16.52 -41.18 19.43
C ARG A 305 15.01 -40.92 19.24
N ARG A 306 14.18 -41.96 19.40
CA ARG A 306 12.72 -41.84 19.31
C ARG A 306 12.07 -41.34 20.61
N ALA A 307 12.70 -41.55 21.75
CA ALA A 307 12.19 -41.12 23.04
C ALA A 307 12.34 -39.61 23.27
N GLY A 308 13.22 -38.95 22.51
CA GLY A 308 13.55 -37.53 22.69
C GLY A 308 14.23 -37.27 24.05
N PRO A 309 14.77 -36.06 24.28
CA PRO A 309 15.26 -35.69 25.60
C PRO A 309 14.08 -35.78 26.58
N ARG A 310 14.19 -36.65 27.61
CA ARG A 310 13.29 -36.57 28.75
C ARG A 310 13.53 -35.22 29.39
N GLY A 311 12.62 -34.28 29.16
CA GLY A 311 12.63 -32.97 29.77
C GLY A 311 12.79 -33.15 31.29
N THR A 312 13.95 -32.77 31.80
CA THR A 312 14.08 -32.38 33.19
C THR A 312 13.27 -31.10 33.34
N ILE A 313 12.03 -31.24 33.81
CA ILE A 313 11.33 -30.14 34.44
C ILE A 313 12.21 -29.70 35.62
N ARG A 314 12.51 -28.39 35.64
CA ARG A 314 13.34 -27.69 36.63
C ARG A 314 13.12 -28.16 38.07
#